data_AF-A0A7W0L2F4-F1
#
_entry.id   AF-A0A7W0L2F4-F1
#
_cell.length_a   1.000
_cell.length_b   1.000
_cell.length_c   1.000
_cell.angle_alpha   90.00
_cell.angle_beta   90.00
_cell.angle_gamma   90.00
#
_symmetry.space_group_name_H-M   'P 1'
#
loop_
_entity.id
_entity.type
_entity.pdbx_description
1 polymer ?
#
loop_
_entity_poly.entity_id
_entity_poly.type
_entity_poly.pdbx_seq_one_letter_code
_entity_poly.pdbx_strand_id
1 'polypeptide(L)'
;MEKQIACKVKESETRLTELRGIGFIAAAKILGEVGDLRRLRSKGSFAMLSGTAPLEASSGKAKRHRLNRGGNRQLNYALHMMALARRRGDSETKLYMDRLRSAGKSDKEAMRCLKRQLSNVVFRHLVNELKASTIVI
;
A
#
# COMPACT_ATOMS: atom_id res chain seq x y z
N MET A 1 -3.16 7.57 -23.72
CA MET A 1 -2.24 7.14 -22.64
C MET A 1 -2.91 6.22 -21.62
N GLU A 2 -3.98 6.61 -20.92
CA GLU A 2 -4.62 5.76 -19.89
C GLU A 2 -5.16 4.42 -20.43
N LYS A 3 -5.77 4.43 -21.62
CA LYS A 3 -6.23 3.21 -22.31
C LYS A 3 -5.10 2.21 -22.58
N GLN A 4 -3.90 2.69 -22.89
CA GLN A 4 -2.72 1.84 -23.12
C GLN A 4 -2.21 1.22 -21.82
N ILE A 5 -2.22 1.99 -20.72
CA ILE A 5 -1.87 1.48 -19.39
C ILE A 5 -2.86 0.39 -18.97
N ALA A 6 -4.15 0.62 -19.15
CA ALA A 6 -5.17 -0.37 -18.84
C ALA A 6 -5.00 -1.66 -19.66
N CYS A 7 -4.66 -1.55 -20.95
CA CYS A 7 -4.37 -2.71 -21.80
C CYS A 7 -3.18 -3.52 -21.26
N LYS A 8 -2.04 -2.85 -21.00
CA LYS A 8 -0.84 -3.51 -20.47
C LYS A 8 -1.04 -4.16 -19.10
N VAL A 9 -1.84 -3.54 -18.23
CA VAL A 9 -2.16 -4.13 -16.91
C VAL A 9 -3.08 -5.33 -17.04
N LYS A 10 -3.96 -5.36 -18.04
CA LYS A 10 -4.77 -6.56 -18.33
C LYS A 10 -3.89 -7.68 -18.92
N GLU A 11 -2.99 -7.34 -19.83
CA GLU A 11 -2.02 -8.27 -20.42
C GLU A 11 -1.06 -8.86 -19.39
N SER A 12 -0.75 -8.13 -18.31
CA SER A 12 0.09 -8.65 -17.23
C SER A 12 -0.62 -9.67 -16.33
N GLU A 13 -1.91 -9.97 -16.59
CA GLU A 13 -2.77 -10.89 -15.84
C GLU A 13 -2.77 -10.62 -14.33
N THR A 14 -2.52 -9.38 -13.93
CA THR A 14 -2.34 -9.08 -12.52
C THR A 14 -3.66 -9.07 -11.79
N ARG A 15 -3.64 -9.60 -10.58
CA ARG A 15 -4.82 -9.63 -9.70
C ARG A 15 -4.90 -8.41 -8.78
N LEU A 16 -3.93 -7.50 -8.85
CA LEU A 16 -3.90 -6.27 -8.05
C LEU A 16 -5.15 -5.40 -8.18
N THR A 17 -5.81 -5.41 -9.34
CA THR A 17 -7.04 -4.66 -9.59
C THR A 17 -8.27 -5.24 -8.87
N GLU A 18 -8.19 -6.48 -8.36
CA GLU A 18 -9.19 -7.07 -7.48
C GLU A 18 -9.19 -6.42 -6.09
N LEU A 19 -8.07 -5.80 -5.70
CA LEU A 19 -7.99 -5.11 -4.42
C LEU A 19 -8.80 -3.80 -4.45
N ARG A 20 -9.75 -3.69 -3.52
CA ARG A 20 -10.59 -2.50 -3.38
C ARG A 20 -9.75 -1.23 -3.26
N GLY A 21 -9.98 -0.29 -4.19
CA GLY A 21 -9.29 0.99 -4.25
C GLY A 21 -8.04 1.01 -5.14
N ILE A 22 -7.67 -0.10 -5.77
CA ILE A 22 -6.60 -0.16 -6.77
C ILE A 22 -7.22 -0.18 -8.17
N GLY A 23 -7.03 0.90 -8.92
CA GLY A 23 -7.33 0.94 -10.35
C GLY A 23 -6.11 0.66 -11.22
N PHE A 24 -6.28 0.61 -12.55
CA PHE A 24 -5.20 0.29 -13.50
C PHE A 24 -3.94 1.16 -13.34
N ILE A 25 -4.10 2.48 -13.09
CA ILE A 25 -2.96 3.38 -12.88
C ILE A 25 -2.19 3.03 -11.61
N ALA A 26 -2.89 2.73 -10.52
CA ALA A 26 -2.27 2.35 -9.26
C ALA A 26 -1.58 0.98 -9.37
N ALA A 27 -2.23 0.01 -10.03
CA ALA A 27 -1.66 -1.30 -10.32
C ALA A 27 -0.38 -1.18 -11.17
N ALA A 28 -0.42 -0.42 -12.27
CA ALA A 28 0.75 -0.19 -13.12
C ALA A 28 1.93 0.44 -12.36
N LYS A 29 1.66 1.43 -11.50
CA LYS A 29 2.68 2.01 -10.62
C LYS A 29 3.25 0.99 -9.65
N ILE A 30 2.42 0.14 -9.07
CA ILE A 30 2.89 -0.90 -8.15
C ILE A 30 3.79 -1.89 -8.89
N LEU A 31 3.35 -2.42 -10.03
CA LEU A 31 4.14 -3.36 -10.82
C LEU A 31 5.46 -2.75 -11.32
N GLY A 32 5.41 -1.55 -11.88
CA GLY A 32 6.59 -0.89 -12.45
C GLY A 32 7.65 -0.53 -11.42
N GLU A 33 7.23 -0.08 -10.23
CA GLU A 33 8.17 0.37 -9.18
C GLU A 33 8.66 -0.78 -8.29
N VAL A 34 7.88 -1.85 -8.17
CA VAL A 34 8.32 -3.05 -7.46
C VAL A 34 9.31 -3.85 -8.31
N GLY A 35 9.06 -3.95 -9.62
CA GLY A 35 9.88 -4.76 -10.52
C GLY A 35 9.84 -6.23 -10.12
N ASP A 36 11.00 -6.81 -9.79
CA ASP A 36 11.09 -8.21 -9.39
C ASP A 36 10.55 -8.46 -7.98
N LEU A 37 9.39 -9.13 -7.91
CA LEU A 37 8.71 -9.51 -6.66
C LEU A 37 9.58 -10.35 -5.72
N ARG A 38 10.54 -11.12 -6.25
CA ARG A 38 11.45 -11.97 -5.45
C ARG A 38 12.41 -11.14 -4.59
N ARG A 39 12.60 -9.85 -4.90
CA ARG A 39 13.42 -8.93 -4.10
C ARG A 39 12.71 -8.50 -2.80
N LEU A 40 11.38 -8.64 -2.73
CA LEU A 40 10.61 -8.26 -1.55
C LEU A 40 10.69 -9.35 -0.46
N ARG A 41 11.69 -9.24 0.41
CA ARG A 41 11.96 -10.25 1.45
C ARG A 41 10.90 -10.31 2.56
N SER A 42 10.16 -9.24 2.80
CA SER A 42 9.16 -9.20 3.87
C SER A 42 8.18 -8.03 3.73
N LYS A 43 7.07 -8.11 4.49
CA LYS A 43 6.12 -6.99 4.65
C LYS A 43 6.79 -5.70 5.15
N GLY A 44 7.88 -5.82 5.92
CA GLY A 44 8.67 -4.69 6.40
C GLY A 44 9.50 -4.06 5.29
N SER A 45 10.13 -4.90 4.45
CA SER A 45 10.88 -4.45 3.26
C SER A 45 9.98 -3.68 2.29
N PHE A 46 8.78 -4.18 2.01
CA PHE A 46 7.80 -3.46 1.19
C PHE A 46 7.31 -2.16 1.84
N ALA A 47 7.14 -2.12 3.16
CA ALA A 47 6.78 -0.90 3.88
C ALA A 47 7.88 0.17 3.82
N MET A 48 9.16 -0.24 3.90
CA MET A 48 10.30 0.65 3.72
C MET A 48 10.35 1.18 2.28
N LEU A 49 10.24 0.30 1.29
CA LEU A 49 10.21 0.66 -0.13
C LEU A 49 9.08 1.63 -0.46
N SER A 50 7.86 1.38 0.03
CA SER A 50 6.69 2.23 -0.21
C SER A 50 6.63 3.49 0.67
N GLY A 51 7.60 3.70 1.57
CA GLY A 51 7.61 4.82 2.50
C GLY A 51 6.46 4.81 3.51
N THR A 52 5.88 3.64 3.79
CA THR A 52 4.80 3.46 4.79
C THR A 52 5.30 2.89 6.11
N ALA A 53 6.56 2.47 6.19
CA ALA A 53 7.16 2.00 7.42
C ALA A 53 7.09 3.07 8.53
N PRO A 54 6.66 2.68 9.75
CA PRO A 54 6.72 3.57 10.90
C PRO A 54 8.19 3.83 11.24
N LEU A 55 8.62 5.08 11.17
CA LEU A 55 9.94 5.47 11.66
C LEU A 55 9.74 6.17 13.00
N GLU A 56 10.40 5.67 14.04
CA GLU A 56 10.37 6.34 15.33
C GLU A 56 11.01 7.73 15.24
N ALA A 57 10.38 8.69 15.88
CA ALA A 57 10.87 10.04 16.09
C ALA A 57 10.54 10.42 17.54
N SER A 58 11.36 9.93 18.46
CA SER A 58 11.24 10.20 19.89
C SER A 58 12.44 11.00 20.39
N SER A 59 12.17 12.14 21.04
CA SER A 59 13.15 12.93 21.79
C SER A 59 12.84 12.86 23.29
N GLY A 60 12.84 11.64 23.86
CA GLY A 60 12.56 11.41 25.28
C GLY A 60 11.11 11.00 25.56
N LYS A 61 10.22 11.94 25.92
CA LYS A 61 8.89 11.63 26.52
C LYS A 61 7.75 11.34 25.54
N ALA A 62 7.88 11.71 24.26
CA ALA A 62 6.82 11.52 23.25
C ALA A 62 7.21 10.45 22.22
N LYS A 63 6.46 9.33 22.17
CA LYS A 63 6.57 8.33 21.09
C LYS A 63 5.75 8.78 19.89
N ARG A 64 6.36 9.52 18.97
CA ARG A 64 5.75 9.86 17.67
C ARG A 64 6.43 9.11 16.55
N HIS A 65 5.67 8.83 15.50
CA HIS A 65 6.19 8.22 14.27
C HIS A 65 6.31 9.28 13.18
N ARG A 66 7.52 9.50 12.66
CA ARG A 66 7.73 10.39 11.52
C ARG A 66 7.38 9.71 10.21
N LEU A 67 7.09 10.52 9.20
CA LEU A 67 6.92 10.08 7.83
C LEU A 67 8.26 9.59 7.27
N ASN A 68 8.27 8.41 6.64
CA ASN A 68 9.42 7.98 5.85
C ASN A 68 9.47 8.77 4.53
N ARG A 69 10.48 9.64 4.41
CA ARG A 69 10.70 10.46 3.20
C ARG A 69 11.56 9.79 2.13
N GLY A 70 12.26 8.70 2.48
CA GLY A 70 13.20 7.99 1.60
C GLY A 70 12.57 6.83 0.80
N GLY A 71 11.29 6.53 1.02
CA GLY A 71 10.57 5.54 0.21
C GLY A 71 10.20 6.07 -1.18
N ASN A 72 9.87 5.15 -2.08
CA ASN A 72 9.39 5.42 -3.43
C ASN A 72 8.07 6.21 -3.41
N ARG A 73 8.09 7.40 -4.00
CA ARG A 73 6.94 8.33 -4.00
C ARG A 73 5.78 7.85 -4.84
N GLN A 74 6.04 7.12 -5.92
CA GLN A 74 5.01 6.58 -6.81
C GLN A 74 4.24 5.44 -6.14
N LEU A 75 4.95 4.54 -5.42
CA LEU A 75 4.32 3.54 -4.57
C LEU A 75 3.53 4.17 -3.42
N ASN A 76 4.10 5.19 -2.78
CA ASN A 76 3.43 5.89 -1.70
C ASN A 76 2.15 6.59 -2.17
N TYR A 77 2.17 7.14 -3.38
CA TYR A 77 1.01 7.73 -4.05
C TYR A 77 -0.04 6.68 -4.38
N ALA A 78 0.34 5.53 -4.96
CA ALA A 78 -0.60 4.44 -5.26
C ALA A 78 -1.33 3.97 -3.98
N LEU A 79 -0.59 3.76 -2.88
CA LEU A 79 -1.17 3.41 -1.58
C LEU A 79 -2.04 4.52 -0.99
N HIS A 80 -1.70 5.79 -1.24
CA HIS A 80 -2.52 6.91 -0.81
C HIS A 80 -3.85 6.96 -1.56
N MET A 81 -3.83 6.77 -2.88
CA MET A 81 -5.05 6.72 -3.70
C MET A 81 -5.95 5.54 -3.29
N MET A 82 -5.35 4.38 -3.02
CA MET A 82 -6.08 3.23 -2.46
C MET A 82 -6.73 3.58 -1.12
N ALA A 83 -6.01 4.25 -0.22
CA ALA A 83 -6.54 4.67 1.08
C ALA A 83 -7.71 5.68 0.94
N LEU A 84 -7.61 6.66 0.05
CA LEU A 84 -8.68 7.62 -0.21
C LEU A 84 -9.92 6.95 -0.81
N ALA A 85 -9.73 6.05 -1.78
CA ALA A 85 -10.81 5.29 -2.38
C ALA A 85 -11.56 4.44 -1.33
N ARG A 86 -10.82 3.70 -0.50
CA ARG A 86 -11.41 2.91 0.59
C ARG A 86 -12.10 3.80 1.63
N ARG A 87 -11.48 4.89 2.08
CA ARG A 87 -12.09 5.81 3.06
C ARG A 87 -13.46 6.33 2.63
N ARG A 88 -13.69 6.55 1.32
CA ARG A 88 -14.98 7.01 0.80
C ARG A 88 -16.08 5.95 0.89
N GLY A 89 -15.80 4.72 0.45
CA GLY A 89 -16.83 3.69 0.23
C GLY A 89 -16.79 2.47 1.16
N ASP A 90 -15.75 2.28 1.96
CA ASP A 90 -15.49 1.05 2.73
C ASP A 90 -15.81 1.23 4.21
N SER A 91 -16.86 0.56 4.68
CA SER A 91 -17.31 0.62 6.08
C SER A 91 -16.24 0.11 7.05
N GLU A 92 -15.53 -0.96 6.70
CA GLU A 92 -14.42 -1.49 7.51
C GLU A 92 -13.30 -0.45 7.69
N THR A 93 -12.90 0.23 6.61
CA THR A 93 -11.91 1.32 6.68
C THR A 93 -12.40 2.48 7.54
N LYS A 94 -13.69 2.84 7.46
CA LYS A 94 -14.27 3.90 8.30
C LYS A 94 -14.18 3.52 9.79
N LEU A 95 -14.64 2.32 10.15
CA LEU A 95 -14.56 1.79 11.51
C LEU A 95 -13.12 1.76 12.03
N TYR A 96 -12.16 1.34 11.20
CA TYR A 96 -10.75 1.33 11.57
C TYR A 96 -10.22 2.75 11.83
N MET A 97 -10.55 3.71 10.96
CA MET A 97 -10.15 5.11 11.13
C MET A 97 -10.78 5.72 12.39
N ASP A 98 -12.04 5.40 12.68
CA ASP A 98 -12.74 5.91 13.85
C ASP A 98 -12.16 5.34 15.16
N ARG A 99 -11.80 4.05 15.18
CA ARG A 99 -11.05 3.45 16.31
C ARG A 99 -9.71 4.13 16.56
N LEU A 100 -9.01 4.55 15.50
CA LEU A 100 -7.74 5.27 15.65
C LEU A 100 -7.95 6.69 16.18
N ARG A 101 -9.01 7.37 15.74
CA ARG A 101 -9.39 8.70 16.23
C ARG A 101 -9.83 8.66 17.70
N SER A 102 -10.63 7.67 18.09
CA SER A 102 -11.05 7.47 19.48
C SER A 102 -9.86 7.14 20.39
N ALA A 103 -8.81 6.52 19.85
CA ALA A 103 -7.53 6.30 20.54
C ALA A 103 -6.62 7.55 20.55
N GLY A 104 -7.13 8.73 20.18
CA GLY A 104 -6.41 10.00 20.25
C GLY A 104 -5.48 10.29 19.06
N LYS A 105 -5.51 9.50 17.99
CA LYS A 105 -4.69 9.79 16.80
C LYS A 105 -5.30 10.88 15.95
N SER A 106 -4.46 11.80 15.47
CA SER A 106 -4.86 12.78 14.45
C SER A 106 -5.26 12.09 13.13
N ASP A 107 -6.05 12.77 12.29
CA ASP A 107 -6.44 12.23 10.97
C ASP A 107 -5.22 11.86 10.11
N LYS A 108 -4.14 12.66 10.21
CA LYS A 108 -2.87 12.40 9.52
C LYS A 108 -2.19 11.12 10.03
N GLU A 109 -2.19 10.87 11.33
CA GLU A 109 -1.65 9.63 11.92
C GLU A 109 -2.50 8.43 11.58
N ALA A 110 -3.83 8.58 11.64
CA ALA A 110 -4.77 7.52 11.26
C ALA A 110 -4.58 7.13 9.79
N MET A 111 -4.43 8.10 8.90
CA MET A 111 -4.13 7.87 7.48
C MET A 111 -2.79 7.16 7.28
N ARG A 112 -1.74 7.46 8.08
CA ARG A 112 -0.47 6.73 8.02
C ARG A 112 -0.64 5.27 8.45
N CYS A 113 -1.39 5.02 9.53
CA CYS A 113 -1.72 3.67 9.98
C CYS A 113 -2.49 2.88 8.91
N LEU A 114 -3.49 3.51 8.29
CA LEU A 114 -4.25 2.92 7.20
C LEU A 114 -3.34 2.56 6.01
N LYS A 115 -2.49 3.49 5.55
CA LYS A 115 -1.53 3.22 4.46
C LYS A 115 -0.57 2.09 4.82
N ARG A 116 -0.12 2.01 6.07
CA ARG A 116 0.73 0.91 6.55
C ARG A 116 0.00 -0.43 6.52
N GLN A 117 -1.27 -0.47 6.90
CA GLN A 117 -2.11 -1.67 6.81
C GLN A 117 -2.33 -2.07 5.35
N LEU A 118 -2.68 -1.13 4.47
CA LEU A 118 -2.88 -1.39 3.05
C LEU A 118 -1.60 -1.86 2.35
N SER A 119 -0.44 -1.33 2.75
CA SER A 119 0.86 -1.84 2.31
C SER A 119 1.02 -3.34 2.63
N ASN A 120 0.58 -3.81 3.80
CA ASN A 120 0.59 -5.25 4.12
C ASN A 120 -0.41 -6.06 3.28
N VAL A 121 -1.55 -5.46 2.92
CA VAL A 121 -2.54 -6.13 2.05
C VAL A 121 -1.96 -6.32 0.65
N VAL A 122 -1.40 -5.26 0.07
CA VAL A 122 -0.77 -5.31 -1.26
C VAL A 122 0.40 -6.30 -1.27
N PHE A 123 1.29 -6.25 -0.28
CA PHE A 123 2.40 -7.20 -0.20
C PHE A 123 1.93 -8.65 -0.14
N ARG A 124 0.92 -8.96 0.69
CA ARG A 124 0.38 -10.33 0.76
C ARG A 124 -0.22 -10.77 -0.56
N HIS A 125 -0.93 -9.88 -1.24
CA HIS A 125 -1.51 -10.17 -2.55
C HIS A 125 -0.43 -10.49 -3.58
N LEU A 126 0.60 -9.64 -3.69
CA LEU A 126 1.75 -9.84 -4.56
C LEU A 126 2.50 -11.16 -4.31
N VAL A 127 2.69 -11.53 -3.03
CA VAL A 127 3.34 -12.79 -2.67
C VAL A 127 2.46 -14.00 -3.04
N ASN A 128 1.15 -13.90 -2.83
CA ASN A 128 0.23 -14.97 -3.20
C ASN A 128 0.17 -15.15 -4.73
N GLU A 129 0.19 -14.06 -5.47
CA GLU A 129 0.26 -14.05 -6.94
C GLU A 129 1.54 -14.73 -7.42
N LEU A 130 2.71 -14.36 -6.88
CA LEU A 130 3.99 -15.01 -7.21
C LEU A 130 3.98 -16.52 -6.93
N LYS A 131 3.40 -16.94 -5.80
CA LYS A 131 3.27 -18.37 -5.45
C LYS A 131 2.35 -19.10 -6.41
N ALA A 132 1.21 -18.50 -6.77
CA ALA A 132 0.28 -19.07 -7.73
C ALA A 132 0.95 -19.25 -9.10
N SER A 133 1.71 -18.27 -9.58
CA SER A 133 2.46 -18.38 -10.84
C SER A 133 3.56 -19.46 -10.81
N THR A 134 4.15 -19.71 -9.64
CA THR A 134 5.20 -20.75 -9.48
C THR A 134 4.62 -22.16 -9.46
N ILE A 135 3.36 -22.33 -9.08
CA ILE A 135 2.67 -23.64 -9.01
C ILE A 135 2.16 -24.10 -10.40
N VAL A 136 2.12 -23.19 -11.39
CA VAL A 136 1.57 -23.46 -12.73
C VAL A 136 2.67 -23.88 -13.74
N ILE A 137 3.89 -24.18 -13.28
CA ILE A 137 4.99 -24.72 -14.11
C ILE A 137 5.28 -26.16 -13.71
#